data_AF-A0A842YBG7-F1
#
_entry.id   AF-A0A842YBG7-F1
#
_cell.length_a   1.000
_cell.length_b   1.000
_cell.length_c   1.000
_cell.angle_alpha   90.00
_cell.angle_beta   90.00
_cell.angle_gamma   90.00
#
_symmetry.space_group_name_H-M   'P 1'
#
loop_
_entity.id
_entity.type
_entity.pdbx_description
1 polymer ?
#
loop_
_entity_poly.entity_id
_entity_poly.type
_entity_poly.pdbx_seq_one_letter_code
_entity_poly.pdbx_strand_id
1 'polypeptide(L)' 'MCQFNAIRYLPSVKRVIVDLDKCFGCGVCRHACKHDALNLLPREDVPGQAGKY' A
#
# COMPACT_ATOMS: atom_id res chain seq x y z
N MET A 1 -4.28 -10.07 -1.90
CA MET A 1 -3.43 -10.84 -0.97
C MET A 1 -2.83 -10.00 0.16
N CYS A 2 -3.53 -8.95 0.62
CA CYS A 2 -3.14 -8.23 1.83
C CYS A 2 -3.88 -8.84 3.01
N GLN A 3 -3.16 -9.32 4.02
CA GLN A 3 -3.76 -9.91 5.22
C GLN A 3 -4.48 -8.86 6.08
N PHE A 4 -4.12 -7.58 5.93
CA PHE A 4 -4.66 -6.45 6.68
C PHE A 4 -5.84 -5.76 5.99
N ASN A 5 -6.26 -6.28 4.83
CA ASN A 5 -7.32 -5.69 4.01
C ASN A 5 -7.07 -4.20 3.66
N ALA A 6 -5.80 -3.81 3.57
CA ALA A 6 -5.37 -2.43 3.32
C ALA A 6 -5.31 -2.07 1.83
N ILE A 7 -5.71 -2.96 0.92
CA ILE A 7 -5.56 -2.76 -0.53
C ILE A 7 -6.87 -3.05 -1.25
N ARG A 8 -7.24 -2.17 -2.19
CA ARG A 8 -8.42 -2.35 -3.03
C ARG A 8 -8.13 -1.96 -4.48
N TYR A 9 -8.60 -2.76 -5.43
CA TYR A 9 -8.55 -2.44 -6.85
C TYR A 9 -9.81 -1.71 -7.31
N LEU A 10 -9.64 -0.59 -8.01
CA LEU A 10 -10.70 0.16 -8.66
C LEU A 10 -10.65 -0.10 -10.18
N PRO A 11 -11.52 -0.99 -10.71
CA PRO A 11 -11.51 -1.34 -12.12
C PRO A 11 -11.89 -0.17 -13.04
N SER A 12 -12.72 0.76 -12.56
CA SER A 12 -13.18 1.94 -13.32
C SER A 12 -12.05 2.88 -13.73
N VAL A 13 -11.02 3.01 -12.89
CA VAL A 13 -9.85 3.88 -13.14
C VAL A 13 -8.55 3.10 -13.30
N LYS A 14 -8.63 1.75 -13.31
CA LYS A 14 -7.48 0.84 -13.38
C LYS A 14 -6.37 1.19 -12.37
N ARG A 15 -6.76 1.56 -11.15
CA ARG A 15 -5.82 1.92 -10.07
C ARG A 15 -6.05 1.06 -8.84
N VAL A 16 -4.99 0.92 -8.07
CA VAL A 16 -5.02 0.32 -6.74
C VAL A 16 -4.99 1.45 -5.71
N ILE A 17 -5.84 1.36 -4.70
CA ILE A 17 -5.81 2.24 -3.53
C ILE A 17 -5.27 1.44 -2.35
N VAL A 18 -4.38 2.06 -1.60
CA VAL A 18 -3.85 1.54 -0.34
C VAL A 18 -4.34 2.42 0.80
N ASP A 19 -4.98 1.80 1.78
CA ASP A 19 -5.33 2.42 3.06
C ASP A 19 -4.08 2.41 3.94
N LEU A 20 -3.42 3.56 4.07
CA LEU A 20 -2.13 3.68 4.75
C LEU A 20 -2.26 3.46 6.27
N ASP A 21 -3.42 3.71 6.86
CA ASP A 21 -3.66 3.47 8.30
C ASP A 21 -3.77 1.97 8.62
N LYS A 22 -4.18 1.14 7.66
CA LYS A 22 -4.20 -0.33 7.79
C LYS A 22 -2.96 -1.02 7.23
N CYS A 23 -2.15 -0.30 6.46
CA CYS A 23 -1.03 -0.88 5.73
C CYS A 23 0.17 -1.09 6.65
N PHE A 24 0.39 -2.33 7.11
CA PHE A 24 1.55 -2.68 7.95
C PHE A 24 2.92 -2.62 7.23
N GLY A 25 2.94 -2.43 5.90
CA GLY A 25 4.20 -2.34 5.15
C GLY A 25 4.88 -3.68 4.84
N CYS A 26 4.16 -4.81 4.87
CA CYS A 26 4.73 -6.15 4.63
C CYS A 26 5.28 -6.41 3.21
N GLY A 27 5.02 -5.53 2.25
CA GLY A 27 5.60 -5.59 0.89
C GLY A 27 5.06 -6.66 -0.05
N VAL A 28 4.18 -7.56 0.41
CA VAL A 28 3.60 -8.62 -0.43
C VAL A 28 2.89 -8.04 -1.66
N CYS A 29 2.14 -6.94 -1.49
CA CYS A 29 1.46 -6.23 -2.57
C CYS A 29 2.40 -5.71 -3.65
N ARG A 30 3.53 -5.12 -3.25
CA ARG A 30 4.57 -4.63 -4.16
C ARG A 30 5.20 -5.79 -4.93
N HIS A 31 5.54 -6.89 -4.24
CA HIS A 31 6.19 -8.03 -4.89
C HIS A 31 5.33 -8.71 -5.95
N ALA A 32 4.03 -8.89 -5.72
CA ALA A 32 3.19 -9.55 -6.73
C ALA A 32 2.70 -8.61 -7.84
N CYS A 33 2.95 -7.30 -7.73
CA CYS A 33 2.55 -6.35 -8.75
C CYS A 33 3.53 -6.43 -9.94
N LYS A 34 3.10 -7.03 -11.05
CA LYS A 34 3.90 -7.13 -12.29
C LYS A 34 4.15 -5.78 -13.00
N HIS A 35 3.52 -4.72 -12.52
CA HIS A 35 3.57 -3.39 -13.12
C HIS A 35 4.33 -2.39 -12.24
N ASP A 36 4.96 -2.84 -11.15
CA ASP A 36 5.64 -1.99 -10.17
C ASP A 36 4.82 -0.75 -9.75
N ALA A 37 3.50 -0.91 -9.63
CA ALA A 37 2.57 0.19 -9.34
C ALA A 37 2.60 0.66 -7.88
N LEU A 38 3.41 0.03 -7.03
CA LEU A 38 3.45 0.24 -5.59
C LEU A 38 4.90 0.36 -5.13
N ASN A 39 5.18 1.38 -4.33
CA ASN A 39 6.48 1.57 -3.68
C ASN A 39 6.32 1.47 -2.16
N LEU A 40 7.29 0.85 -1.51
CA LEU A 40 7.44 0.89 -0.06
C LEU A 40 8.39 2.02 0.28
N LEU A 41 7.91 2.96 1.10
CA LEU A 41 8.69 4.06 1.63
C LEU A 41 8.68 3.98 3.16
N PRO A 42 9.75 4.42 3.83
CA PRO A 42 9.74 4.64 5.27
C PRO A 42 8.56 5.53 5.68
N ARG A 43 7.87 5.20 6.78
CA ARG A 43 6.70 5.98 7.22
C ARG A 43 7.07 7.40 7.64
N GLU A 44 8.30 7.62 8.09
CA GLU A 44 8.87 8.95 8.36
C GLU A 44 8.92 9.85 7.12
N ASP A 45 9.10 9.28 5.94
CA ASP A 45 9.15 10.02 4.67
C ASP A 45 7.76 10.35 4.10
N VAL A 46 6.70 9.80 4.69
CA VAL A 46 5.32 9.96 4.20
C VAL A 46 4.57 10.93 5.12
N PRO A 47 4.19 12.13 4.62
CA PRO A 47 3.41 13.09 5.40
C PRO A 47 2.13 12.46 5.97
N GLY A 48 1.94 12.55 7.29
CA GLY A 48 0.77 12.01 7.99
C GLY A 48 0.88 10.55 8.42
N GLN A 49 1.98 9.84 8.09
CA GLN A 49 2.21 8.44 8.53
C GLN A 49 3.37 8.29 9.53
N ALA A 50 4.17 9.34 9.75
CA ALA A 50 5.25 9.33 10.73
C ALA A 50 4.74 8.98 12.14
N GLY A 51 5.41 8.02 12.81
CA GLY A 51 5.08 7.58 14.17
C GLY A 51 3.85 6.67 14.31
N LYS A 52 3.14 6.35 13.23
CA LYS A 52 2.01 5.40 13.27
C LYS A 52 2.50 3.95 13.21
N TYR A 53 1.76 3.02 13.82
CA TYR A 53 1.91 1.56 13.73
C TYR A 53 0.61 0.92 13.24
#